data_AF-A0A0P6RT21-F1
#
_entry.id   AF-A0A0P6RT21-F1
#
_cell.length_a   1.000
_cell.length_b   1.000
_cell.length_c   1.000
_cell.angle_alpha   90.00
_cell.angle_beta   90.00
_cell.angle_gamma   90.00
#
_symmetry.space_group_name_H-M   'P 1'
#
loop_
_entity.id
_entity.type
_entity.pdbx_description
1 polymer ?
#
loop_
_entity_poly.entity_id
_entity_poly.type
_entity_poly.pdbx_seq_one_letter_code
_entity_poly.pdbx_strand_id
1 'polypeptide(L)'
;MTYAGDRRAKRKRIVGVETPLPFVFSRDESCFFGDQVQVEVYADRTIWRPGHQDALLTKIADDRENALWFAPSSGRVFAPYDGGFDIVVENSNVVARAEEKYSAWMSDLDSKL
;
A
#
# COMPACT_ATOMS: atom_id res chain seq x y z
N MET A 1 29.76 29.46 9.65
CA MET A 1 29.77 28.37 8.66
C MET A 1 28.49 28.51 7.87
N THR A 2 28.59 28.98 6.63
CA THR A 2 27.51 29.67 5.90
C THR A 2 27.21 28.92 4.61
N TYR A 3 25.93 28.56 4.43
CA TYR A 3 25.17 28.26 3.20
C TYR A 3 25.20 26.87 2.52
N ALA A 4 24.01 26.26 2.52
CA ALA A 4 23.20 26.01 1.32
C ALA A 4 21.71 26.02 1.79
N GLY A 5 20.90 27.07 1.62
CA GLY A 5 20.79 27.92 0.45
C GLY A 5 20.18 27.13 -0.70
N ASP A 6 18.87 27.24 -0.86
CA ASP A 6 18.15 26.95 -2.12
C ASP A 6 18.32 25.56 -2.74
N ARG A 7 17.54 24.60 -2.23
CA ARG A 7 16.93 23.58 -3.10
C ARG A 7 15.45 23.47 -2.80
N ARG A 8 14.73 24.56 -3.06
CA ARG A 8 13.30 24.48 -3.38
C ARG A 8 13.20 23.69 -4.68
N ALA A 9 13.30 22.36 -4.59
CA ALA A 9 13.09 21.47 -5.71
C ALA A 9 11.74 21.87 -6.30
N LYS A 10 11.76 22.41 -7.52
CA LYS A 10 10.55 22.79 -8.25
C LYS A 10 9.60 21.61 -8.15
N ARG A 11 8.52 21.73 -7.38
CA ARG A 11 7.42 20.76 -7.38
C ARG A 11 7.04 20.61 -8.84
N LYS A 12 7.42 19.49 -9.46
CA LYS A 12 6.91 19.15 -10.78
C LYS A 12 5.45 18.84 -10.54
N ARG A 13 4.60 19.83 -10.82
CA ARG A 13 3.15 19.63 -10.90
C ARG A 13 2.92 18.48 -11.85
N ILE A 14 2.46 17.34 -11.34
CA ILE A 14 2.02 16.23 -12.17
C ILE A 14 0.83 16.78 -12.96
N VAL A 15 1.05 16.96 -14.27
CA VAL A 15 0.05 17.54 -15.17
C VAL A 15 -1.10 16.52 -15.27
N GLY A 16 -2.30 16.90 -14.83
CA GLY A 16 -3.50 16.06 -14.86
C GLY A 16 -4.11 15.70 -13.51
N VAL A 17 -3.48 16.04 -12.37
CA VAL A 17 -4.11 15.92 -11.05
C VAL A 17 -4.63 17.29 -10.63
N GLU A 18 -5.88 17.58 -10.94
CA GLU A 18 -6.59 18.78 -10.46
C GLU A 18 -6.89 18.61 -8.98
N THR A 19 -5.89 18.87 -8.13
CA THR A 19 -5.98 18.75 -6.66
C THR A 19 -6.15 17.28 -6.23
N PRO A 20 -5.44 16.76 -5.19
CA PRO A 20 -5.91 15.53 -4.58
C PRO A 20 -7.35 15.81 -4.12
N LEU A 21 -8.30 14.96 -4.56
CA LEU A 21 -9.67 14.99 -4.04
C LEU A 21 -9.57 15.08 -2.51
N PRO A 22 -10.25 16.03 -1.85
CA PRO A 22 -10.22 16.08 -0.40
C PRO A 22 -10.84 14.78 0.10
N PHE A 23 -9.98 13.85 0.54
CA PHE A 23 -10.42 12.69 1.28
C PHE A 23 -10.82 13.19 2.65
N VAL A 24 -12.12 13.47 2.81
CA VAL A 24 -12.70 13.89 4.09
C VAL A 24 -13.05 12.60 4.81
N PHE A 25 -12.26 12.26 5.84
CA PHE A 25 -12.64 11.20 6.77
C PHE A 25 -14.01 11.52 7.37
N SER A 26 -14.89 10.52 7.46
CA SER A 26 -16.23 10.67 8.03
C SER A 26 -16.21 10.95 9.55
N ARG A 27 -15.04 10.84 10.18
CA ARG A 27 -14.76 11.14 11.58
C ARG A 27 -13.41 11.84 11.72
N ASP A 28 -13.26 12.61 12.80
CA ASP A 28 -11.97 13.13 13.23
C ASP A 28 -11.12 11.99 13.78
N GLU A 29 -10.33 11.39 12.90
CA GLU A 29 -9.39 10.30 13.22
C GLU A 29 -7.99 10.83 13.56
N SER A 30 -7.86 12.15 13.80
CA SER A 30 -6.58 12.79 14.13
C SER A 30 -5.89 12.23 15.37
N CYS A 31 -6.62 11.54 16.25
CA CYS A 31 -6.04 10.83 17.40
C CYS A 31 -5.35 9.49 17.06
N PHE A 32 -5.62 8.92 15.88
CA PHE A 32 -4.94 7.72 15.37
C PHE A 32 -3.67 8.07 14.57
N PHE A 33 -3.62 9.28 14.02
CA PHE A 33 -2.42 9.82 13.41
C PHE A 33 -1.59 10.45 14.53
N GLY A 34 -0.51 9.79 14.95
CA GLY A 34 0.46 10.37 15.88
C GLY A 34 1.16 11.62 15.30
N ASP A 35 2.45 11.80 15.59
CA ASP A 35 3.23 12.84 14.89
C ASP A 35 3.06 12.71 13.37
N GLN A 36 2.87 13.83 12.67
CA GLN A 36 2.73 13.82 11.22
C GLN A 36 4.02 13.29 10.59
N VAL A 37 4.00 12.03 10.16
CA VAL A 37 5.13 11.40 9.48
C VAL A 37 5.10 11.81 8.02
N GLN A 38 6.19 12.44 7.57
CA GLN A 38 6.40 12.62 6.13
C GLN A 38 6.79 11.27 5.53
N VAL A 39 5.97 10.77 4.61
CA VAL A 39 6.23 9.53 3.87
C VAL A 39 6.63 9.87 2.43
N GLU A 40 7.72 9.27 1.97
CA GLU A 40 8.09 9.27 0.56
C GLU A 40 7.70 7.93 -0.06
N VAL A 41 7.04 7.98 -1.20
CA VAL A 41 6.57 6.79 -1.92
C VAL A 41 7.21 6.74 -3.29
N TYR A 42 7.81 5.60 -3.60
CA TYR A 42 8.43 5.31 -4.89
C TYR A 42 7.66 4.18 -5.55
N ALA A 43 7.54 4.23 -6.89
CA ALA A 43 6.84 3.21 -7.65
C ALA A 43 7.58 2.93 -8.96
N ASP A 44 7.62 1.65 -9.33
CA ASP A 44 8.10 1.18 -10.62
C ASP A 44 7.19 0.06 -11.15
N ARG A 45 7.28 -0.21 -12.45
CA ARG A 45 6.56 -1.33 -13.08
C ARG A 45 7.32 -2.62 -12.86
N THR A 46 6.60 -3.66 -12.45
CA THR A 46 7.16 -5.00 -12.30
C THR A 46 6.24 -6.06 -12.90
N ILE A 47 6.79 -7.24 -13.16
CA ILE A 47 6.04 -8.43 -13.56
C ILE A 47 6.04 -9.39 -12.38
N TRP A 48 4.85 -9.80 -11.95
CA TRP A 48 4.73 -10.82 -10.92
C TRP A 48 5.16 -12.20 -11.46
N ARG A 49 6.10 -12.84 -10.77
CA ARG A 49 6.56 -14.21 -11.04
C ARG A 49 6.87 -14.90 -9.71
N PRO A 50 6.57 -16.21 -9.56
CA PRO A 50 6.97 -16.97 -8.38
C PRO A 50 8.48 -16.83 -8.11
N GLY A 51 8.86 -16.63 -6.85
CA GLY A 51 10.26 -16.48 -6.44
C GLY A 51 10.88 -15.10 -6.68
N HIS A 52 10.27 -14.25 -7.50
CA HIS A 52 10.90 -12.99 -7.93
C HIS A 52 10.89 -11.91 -6.84
N GLN A 53 9.90 -11.96 -5.95
CA GLN A 53 9.70 -10.95 -4.89
C GLN A 53 10.13 -11.46 -3.51
N ASP A 54 10.66 -12.67 -3.39
CA ASP A 54 10.96 -13.33 -2.11
C ASP A 54 11.87 -12.47 -1.23
N ALA A 55 12.92 -11.87 -1.81
CA ALA A 55 13.82 -11.00 -1.06
C ALA A 55 13.13 -9.74 -0.51
N LEU A 56 12.16 -9.18 -1.25
CA LEU A 56 11.37 -8.04 -0.77
C LEU A 56 10.35 -8.49 0.28
N LEU A 57 9.67 -9.62 0.06
CA LEU A 57 8.73 -10.20 1.03
C LEU A 57 9.41 -10.54 2.36
N THR A 58 10.64 -11.08 2.34
CA THR A 58 11.43 -11.30 3.56
C THR A 58 11.73 -9.99 4.28
N LYS A 59 12.09 -8.92 3.57
CA LYS A 59 12.32 -7.61 4.19
C LYS A 59 11.04 -7.02 4.80
N ILE A 60 9.89 -7.26 4.18
CA ILE A 60 8.58 -6.84 4.70
C ILE A 60 8.25 -7.61 5.99
N ALA A 61 8.45 -8.93 6.01
CA ALA A 61 8.27 -9.73 7.21
C ALA A 61 9.23 -9.32 8.36
N ASP A 62 10.43 -8.87 8.02
CA ASP A 62 11.41 -8.33 8.99
C ASP A 62 11.14 -6.87 9.41
N ASP A 63 10.02 -6.26 9.01
CA ASP A 63 9.67 -4.84 9.23
C ASP A 63 10.74 -3.84 8.73
N ARG A 64 11.45 -4.19 7.64
CA ARG A 64 12.52 -3.36 7.06
C ARG A 64 12.08 -2.54 5.86
N GLU A 65 11.02 -2.96 5.18
CA GLU A 65 10.50 -2.30 3.98
C GLU A 65 8.97 -2.38 4.01
N ASN A 66 8.31 -1.38 3.43
CA ASN A 66 6.88 -1.39 3.19
C ASN A 66 6.62 -1.32 1.68
N ALA A 67 5.85 -2.26 1.14
CA ALA A 67 5.50 -2.27 -0.27
C ALA A 67 4.10 -2.81 -0.50
N LEU A 68 3.47 -2.32 -1.57
CA LEU A 68 2.23 -2.87 -2.11
C LEU A 68 2.39 -3.06 -3.61
N TRP A 69 1.64 -4.02 -4.14
CA TRP A 69 1.48 -4.22 -5.58
C TRP A 69 0.12 -3.74 -5.98
N PHE A 70 0.08 -2.90 -7.01
CA PHE A 70 -1.15 -2.35 -7.56
C PHE A 70 -1.30 -2.79 -9.01
N ALA A 71 -2.46 -3.34 -9.35
CA ALA A 71 -2.83 -3.71 -10.72
C ALA A 71 -3.64 -2.57 -11.36
N PRO A 72 -3.05 -1.70 -12.21
CA PRO A 72 -3.72 -0.48 -12.65
C PRO A 72 -4.97 -0.71 -13.50
N SER A 73 -5.05 -1.85 -14.20
CA SER A 73 -6.19 -2.19 -15.05
C SER A 73 -7.45 -2.57 -14.28
N SER A 74 -7.30 -3.06 -13.05
CA SER A 74 -8.43 -3.56 -12.24
C SER A 74 -8.61 -2.80 -10.94
N GLY A 75 -7.61 -2.03 -10.50
CA GLY A 75 -7.62 -1.32 -9.24
C GLY A 75 -7.30 -2.21 -8.03
N ARG A 76 -6.92 -3.48 -8.24
CA ARG A 76 -6.59 -4.40 -7.14
C ARG A 76 -5.29 -4.02 -6.48
N VAL A 77 -5.24 -4.19 -5.16
CA VAL A 77 -4.05 -4.01 -4.35
C VAL A 77 -3.74 -5.30 -3.62
N PHE A 78 -2.46 -5.65 -3.57
CA PHE A 78 -1.92 -6.70 -2.72
C PHE A 78 -0.89 -6.05 -1.78
N ALA A 79 -1.12 -6.14 -0.48
CA ALA A 79 -0.30 -5.49 0.55
C ALA A 79 0.14 -6.53 1.59
N PRO A 80 1.33 -7.13 1.44
CA PRO A 80 1.86 -8.07 2.42
C PRO A 80 2.41 -7.36 3.66
N TYR A 81 2.41 -8.11 4.77
CA TYR A 81 2.96 -7.73 6.07
C TYR A 81 3.49 -8.99 6.78
N ASP A 82 4.13 -8.83 7.93
CA ASP A 82 4.58 -9.98 8.73
C ASP A 82 3.40 -10.85 9.17
N GLY A 83 3.40 -12.10 8.73
CA GLY A 83 2.35 -13.08 9.03
C GLY A 83 1.17 -13.12 8.06
N GLY A 84 1.12 -12.27 7.02
CA GLY A 84 -0.02 -12.29 6.09
C GLY A 84 0.02 -11.26 4.97
N PHE A 85 -1.16 -10.97 4.43
CA PHE A 85 -1.36 -9.95 3.42
C PHE A 85 -2.83 -9.51 3.37
N ASP A 86 -3.04 -8.27 2.93
CA ASP A 86 -4.36 -7.77 2.60
C ASP A 86 -4.54 -7.69 1.07
N ILE A 87 -5.75 -7.96 0.61
CA ILE A 87 -6.14 -7.76 -0.78
C ILE A 87 -7.32 -6.79 -0.84
N VAL A 88 -7.12 -5.67 -1.53
CA VAL A 88 -8.22 -4.76 -1.88
C VAL A 88 -8.74 -5.15 -3.26
N VAL A 89 -10.04 -5.45 -3.33
CA VAL A 89 -10.73 -5.89 -4.55
C VAL A 89 -11.94 -5.00 -4.85
N GLU A 90 -12.45 -5.11 -6.08
CA GLU A 90 -13.43 -4.17 -6.61
C GLU A 90 -14.83 -4.34 -6.01
N ASN A 91 -15.18 -5.54 -5.52
CA ASN A 91 -16.47 -5.83 -4.91
C ASN A 91 -16.45 -7.14 -4.09
N SER A 92 -17.49 -7.33 -3.26
CA SER A 92 -17.65 -8.45 -2.34
C SER A 92 -17.77 -9.83 -3.02
N ASN A 93 -18.24 -9.91 -4.28
CA ASN A 93 -18.31 -11.20 -4.98
C ASN A 93 -16.91 -11.76 -5.26
N VAL A 94 -15.91 -10.89 -5.44
CA VAL A 94 -14.51 -11.32 -5.61
C VAL A 94 -13.96 -11.87 -4.30
N VAL A 95 -14.34 -11.27 -3.16
CA VAL A 95 -13.93 -11.73 -1.83
C VAL A 95 -14.42 -13.16 -1.58
N ALA A 96 -15.71 -13.43 -1.73
CA ALA A 96 -16.28 -14.76 -1.49
C ALA A 96 -15.59 -15.85 -2.34
N ARG A 97 -15.32 -15.55 -3.62
CA ARG A 97 -14.59 -16.48 -4.51
C ARG A 97 -13.14 -16.69 -4.10
N ALA A 98 -12.48 -15.65 -3.58
CA ALA A 98 -11.11 -15.76 -3.09
C ALA A 98 -11.05 -16.59 -1.81
N GLU A 99 -11.97 -16.37 -0.87
CA GLU A 99 -12.06 -17.15 0.38
C GLU A 99 -12.34 -18.63 0.10
N GLU A 100 -13.24 -18.95 -0.82
CA GLU A 100 -13.51 -20.34 -1.22
C GLU A 100 -12.24 -20.98 -1.82
N LYS A 101 -11.61 -20.29 -2.78
CA LYS A 101 -10.45 -20.81 -3.51
C LYS A 101 -9.22 -20.98 -2.63
N TYR A 102 -8.98 -20.05 -1.70
CA TYR A 102 -7.80 -20.03 -0.84
C TYR A 102 -8.13 -20.39 0.61
N SER A 103 -9.23 -21.12 0.83
CA SER A 103 -9.67 -21.58 2.16
C SER A 103 -8.57 -22.27 2.97
N ALA A 104 -7.70 -23.03 2.30
CA ALA A 104 -6.56 -23.69 2.93
C ALA A 104 -5.45 -22.74 3.44
N TRP A 105 -5.48 -21.46 3.06
CA TRP A 105 -4.51 -20.43 3.48
C TRP A 105 -5.09 -19.51 4.55
N MET A 106 -6.38 -19.62 4.83
CA MET A 106 -7.04 -18.81 5.85
C MET A 106 -6.67 -19.34 7.23
N SER A 107 -6.47 -18.43 8.18
CA SER A 107 -6.32 -18.81 9.59
C SER A 107 -7.68 -19.26 10.15
N ASP A 108 -7.64 -20.06 11.22
CA ASP A 108 -8.84 -20.43 11.99
C ASP A 108 -9.41 -19.24 12.78
N LEU A 109 -8.73 -18.08 12.75
CA LEU A 109 -9.11 -16.88 13.49
C LEU A 109 -10.20 -16.15 12.70
N ASP A 110 -11.40 -16.04 13.28
CA ASP A 110 -12.53 -15.33 12.68
C ASP A 110 -12.43 -13.80 12.85
N SER A 111 -11.22 -13.26 12.67
CA SER A 111 -10.96 -11.82 12.66
C SER A 111 -10.81 -11.35 11.23
N LYS A 112 -11.94 -11.23 10.54
CA LYS A 112 -12.02 -10.52 9.25
C LYS A 112 -12.20 -9.04 9.56
N LEU A 113 -11.10 -8.28 9.63
CA LEU A 113 -11.14 -6.82 9.70
C LEU A 113 -11.47 -6.21 8.34
#